data_AF-A0A2E7C8W0-F1
#
_entry.id   AF-A0A2E7C8W0-F1
#
_cell.length_a   1.000
_cell.length_b   1.000
_cell.length_c   1.000
_cell.angle_alpha   90.00
_cell.angle_beta   90.00
_cell.angle_gamma   90.00
#
_symmetry.space_group_name_H-M   'P 1'
#
loop_
_entity.id
_entity.type
_entity.pdbx_description
1 polymer ?
#
loop_
_entity_poly.entity_id
_entity_poly.type
_entity_poly.pdbx_seq_one_letter_code
_entity_poly.pdbx_strand_id
1 'polypeptide(L)'
;MENWEWGGMDDLENGVYMDENNRRMVTNVRLQMSNLSEALIDENDPKRALDVLDEVLRGTPQANVPFTRVLMPVAESYIKIANADTNLTSYADILSEEDRMRALDVAKELTEALFVQAEETITFSLSLTPEYYGAMEEDRQLSLQVCDRLQRVLKYYHPNDEYVDELKSRIDTIESNIENYQRMIVDLGSINF
;
A
#
# COMPACT_ATOMS: atom_id res chain seq x y z
N MET A 1 5.79 12.24 -28.72
CA MET A 1 6.10 12.12 -27.28
C MET A 1 7.26 11.12 -27.16
N GLU A 2 8.43 11.44 -27.73
CA GLU A 2 9.58 10.48 -27.77
C GLU A 2 10.75 10.89 -26.86
N ASN A 3 10.61 12.01 -26.14
CA ASN A 3 11.71 12.59 -25.34
C ASN A 3 11.40 12.62 -23.84
N TRP A 4 10.47 11.79 -23.35
CA TRP A 4 10.21 11.70 -21.92
C TRP A 4 11.24 10.79 -21.26
N GLU A 5 11.81 11.24 -20.13
CA GLU A 5 12.77 10.49 -19.34
C GLU A 5 12.31 10.46 -17.87
N TRP A 6 12.41 9.29 -17.24
CA TRP A 6 12.06 9.09 -15.83
C TRP A 6 13.21 9.48 -14.89
N GLY A 7 14.18 10.27 -15.35
CA GLY A 7 15.28 10.74 -14.52
C GLY A 7 16.07 9.61 -13.84
N GLY A 8 16.19 8.44 -14.50
CA GLY A 8 16.88 7.25 -13.98
C GLY A 8 16.07 6.40 -13.01
N MET A 9 14.78 6.69 -12.76
CA MET A 9 13.95 5.89 -11.86
C MET A 9 13.72 4.47 -12.42
N ASP A 10 13.59 4.33 -13.73
CA ASP A 10 13.33 3.08 -14.44
C ASP A 10 14.61 2.36 -14.92
N ASP A 11 15.79 2.88 -14.60
CA ASP A 11 17.08 2.24 -14.91
C ASP A 11 17.39 1.12 -13.93
N LEU A 12 16.86 -0.07 -14.21
CA LEU A 12 17.10 -1.29 -13.42
C LEU A 12 18.46 -1.93 -13.71
N GLU A 13 19.13 -1.57 -14.81
CA GLU A 13 20.38 -2.21 -15.24
C GLU A 13 21.58 -1.63 -14.48
N ASN A 14 21.62 -0.32 -14.30
CA ASN A 14 22.76 0.36 -13.65
C ASN A 14 22.56 0.58 -12.15
N GLY A 15 21.36 0.30 -11.62
CA GLY A 15 21.05 0.34 -10.18
C GLY A 15 21.29 1.73 -9.58
N VAL A 16 20.42 2.69 -9.88
CA VAL A 16 20.56 4.07 -9.39
C VAL A 16 19.88 4.22 -8.04
N TYR A 17 20.68 4.43 -6.98
CA TYR A 17 20.14 4.84 -5.68
C TYR A 17 19.64 6.29 -5.75
N MET A 18 18.34 6.49 -5.55
CA MET A 18 17.74 7.82 -5.50
C MET A 18 17.91 8.44 -4.11
N ASP A 19 18.52 9.62 -4.04
CA ASP A 19 18.60 10.38 -2.78
C ASP A 19 17.23 10.96 -2.36
N GLU A 20 17.21 11.72 -1.26
CA GLU A 20 15.98 12.32 -0.73
C GLU A 20 15.34 13.32 -1.71
N ASN A 21 16.14 14.11 -2.42
CA ASN A 21 15.64 15.10 -3.37
C ASN A 21 14.97 14.42 -4.57
N ASN A 22 15.61 13.39 -5.11
CA ASN A 22 15.08 12.64 -6.25
C ASN A 22 13.78 11.92 -5.85
N ARG A 23 13.71 11.39 -4.62
CA ARG A 23 12.52 10.72 -4.10
C ARG A 23 11.32 11.64 -3.91
N ARG A 24 11.51 12.94 -3.64
CA ARG A 24 10.39 13.91 -3.61
C ARG A 24 9.68 14.00 -4.96
N MET A 25 10.43 13.94 -6.06
CA MET A 25 9.83 13.92 -7.39
C MET A 25 9.04 12.63 -7.61
N VAL A 26 9.58 11.48 -7.18
CA VAL A 26 8.87 10.19 -7.28
C VAL A 26 7.54 10.24 -6.53
N THR A 27 7.52 10.79 -5.32
CA THR A 27 6.29 10.97 -4.55
C THR A 27 5.26 11.80 -5.32
N ASN A 28 5.67 12.92 -5.90
CA ASN A 28 4.77 13.75 -6.70
C ASN A 28 4.23 13.00 -7.93
N VAL A 29 5.09 12.28 -8.67
CA VAL A 29 4.65 11.50 -9.84
C VAL A 29 3.63 10.43 -9.44
N ARG A 30 3.91 9.65 -8.39
CA ARG A 30 2.98 8.62 -7.88
C ARG A 30 1.63 9.22 -7.48
N LEU A 31 1.62 10.37 -6.80
CA LEU A 31 0.39 11.07 -6.42
C LEU A 31 -0.41 11.59 -7.62
N GLN A 32 0.25 12.28 -8.55
CA GLN A 32 -0.46 12.87 -9.71
C GLN A 32 -1.02 11.79 -10.64
N MET A 33 -0.27 10.71 -10.85
CA MET A 33 -0.71 9.60 -11.67
C MET A 33 -1.83 8.79 -10.99
N SER A 34 -1.77 8.63 -9.66
CA SER A 34 -2.89 8.08 -8.89
C SER A 34 -4.17 8.92 -9.03
N ASN A 35 -4.06 10.25 -8.94
CA ASN A 35 -5.23 11.12 -9.11
C ASN A 35 -5.79 10.99 -10.53
N LEU A 36 -4.93 10.85 -11.53
CA LEU A 36 -5.33 10.62 -12.92
C LEU A 36 -6.04 9.27 -13.08
N SER A 37 -5.51 8.19 -12.51
CA SER A 37 -6.17 6.88 -12.59
C SER A 37 -7.54 6.90 -11.92
N GLU A 38 -7.66 7.54 -10.76
CA GLU A 38 -8.95 7.68 -10.07
C GLU A 38 -9.96 8.48 -10.90
N ALA A 39 -9.56 9.60 -11.47
CA ALA A 39 -10.42 10.39 -12.36
C ALA A 39 -10.90 9.58 -13.59
N LEU A 40 -10.01 8.79 -14.19
CA LEU A 40 -10.37 7.91 -15.31
C LEU A 40 -11.35 6.80 -14.90
N ILE A 41 -11.17 6.23 -13.71
CA ILE A 41 -12.11 5.24 -13.16
C ILE A 41 -13.50 5.87 -12.96
N ASP A 42 -13.56 7.07 -12.40
CA ASP A 42 -14.82 7.79 -12.17
C ASP A 42 -15.50 8.21 -13.48
N GLU A 43 -14.73 8.41 -14.55
CA GLU A 43 -15.21 8.60 -15.92
C GLU A 43 -15.63 7.30 -16.63
N ASN A 44 -15.58 6.14 -15.95
CA ASN A 44 -15.83 4.81 -16.50
C ASN A 44 -14.85 4.41 -17.63
N ASP A 45 -13.60 4.85 -17.55
CA ASP A 45 -12.51 4.47 -18.46
C ASP A 45 -11.44 3.63 -17.75
N PRO A 46 -11.77 2.40 -17.31
CA PRO A 46 -10.85 1.56 -16.53
C PRO A 46 -9.66 1.06 -17.35
N LYS A 47 -9.74 1.07 -18.68
CA LYS A 47 -8.62 0.68 -19.56
C LYS A 47 -7.49 1.69 -19.46
N ARG A 48 -7.79 2.97 -19.66
CA ARG A 48 -6.78 4.02 -19.52
C ARG A 48 -6.33 4.18 -18.08
N ALA A 49 -7.20 3.94 -17.11
CA ALA A 49 -6.79 3.89 -15.71
C ALA A 49 -5.75 2.79 -15.46
N LEU A 50 -5.98 1.58 -15.97
CA LEU A 50 -5.05 0.46 -15.87
C LEU A 50 -3.69 0.79 -16.52
N ASP A 51 -3.70 1.39 -17.72
CA ASP A 51 -2.48 1.83 -18.40
C ASP A 51 -1.68 2.82 -17.54
N VAL A 52 -2.35 3.78 -16.90
CA VAL A 52 -1.72 4.78 -16.03
C VAL A 52 -1.12 4.12 -14.79
N LEU A 53 -1.86 3.20 -14.16
CA LEU A 53 -1.38 2.47 -12.97
C LEU A 53 -0.14 1.63 -13.28
N ASP A 54 -0.17 0.90 -14.40
CA ASP A 54 0.95 0.07 -14.84
C ASP A 54 2.19 0.92 -15.15
N GLU A 55 1.98 2.08 -15.78
CA GLU A 55 3.07 3.00 -16.11
C GLU A 55 3.72 3.61 -14.86
N VAL A 56 2.95 3.86 -13.79
CA VAL A 56 3.52 4.31 -12.50
C VAL A 56 4.46 3.27 -11.91
N LEU A 57 4.07 2.00 -11.93
CA LEU A 57 4.90 0.93 -11.35
C LEU A 57 6.12 0.65 -12.23
N ARG A 58 5.97 0.68 -13.55
CA ARG A 58 7.07 0.54 -14.51
C ARG A 58 8.08 1.68 -14.37
N GLY A 59 7.61 2.93 -14.27
CA GLY A 59 8.43 4.13 -14.18
C GLY A 59 9.02 4.38 -12.79
N THR A 60 8.45 3.78 -11.74
CA THR A 60 8.91 3.94 -10.34
C THR A 60 9.10 2.59 -9.64
N PRO A 61 9.93 1.69 -10.19
CA PRO A 61 10.05 0.31 -9.70
C PRO A 61 10.61 0.27 -8.28
N GLN A 62 10.14 -0.70 -7.48
CA GLN A 62 10.53 -0.87 -6.08
C GLN A 62 12.05 -0.99 -5.89
N ALA A 63 12.74 -1.63 -6.84
CA ALA A 63 14.18 -1.87 -6.79
C ALA A 63 15.01 -0.57 -6.72
N ASN A 64 14.55 0.48 -7.40
CA ASN A 64 15.23 1.78 -7.40
C ASN A 64 14.57 2.77 -6.43
N VAL A 65 13.24 2.71 -6.33
CA VAL A 65 12.47 3.58 -5.43
C VAL A 65 11.53 2.74 -4.59
N PRO A 66 11.89 2.49 -3.31
CA PRO A 66 11.07 1.71 -2.40
C PRO A 66 9.61 2.16 -2.39
N PHE A 67 8.72 1.19 -2.31
CA PHE A 67 7.31 1.46 -2.12
C PHE A 67 7.09 2.10 -0.75
N THR A 68 6.19 3.06 -0.70
CA THR A 68 5.79 3.74 0.53
C THR A 68 4.28 3.88 0.52
N ARG A 69 3.68 4.28 1.65
CA ARG A 69 2.24 4.54 1.76
C ARG A 69 1.65 5.45 0.68
N VAL A 70 2.47 6.23 -0.03
CA VAL A 70 2.06 7.05 -1.18
C VAL A 70 1.45 6.21 -2.30
N LEU A 71 1.79 4.92 -2.41
CA LEU A 71 1.19 4.00 -3.37
C LEU A 71 -0.13 3.39 -2.90
N MET A 72 -0.62 3.71 -1.69
CA MET A 72 -1.90 3.19 -1.20
C MET A 72 -3.06 3.51 -2.17
N PRO A 73 -3.22 4.75 -2.69
CA PRO A 73 -4.24 5.03 -3.69
C PRO A 73 -4.08 4.24 -5.01
N VAL A 74 -2.85 3.90 -5.39
CA VAL A 74 -2.56 3.05 -6.56
C VAL A 74 -3.05 1.63 -6.30
N ALA A 75 -2.73 1.06 -5.13
CA ALA A 75 -3.23 -0.25 -4.71
C ALA A 75 -4.77 -0.28 -4.65
N GLU A 76 -5.40 0.74 -4.04
CA GLU A 76 -6.85 0.87 -3.97
C GLU A 76 -7.49 0.94 -5.37
N SER A 77 -6.86 1.65 -6.30
CA SER A 77 -7.34 1.76 -7.68
C SER A 77 -7.27 0.42 -8.40
N TYR A 78 -6.17 -0.33 -8.27
CA TYR A 78 -6.05 -1.70 -8.79
C TYR A 78 -7.12 -2.63 -8.21
N ILE A 79 -7.34 -2.60 -6.89
CA ILE A 79 -8.41 -3.36 -6.22
C ILE A 79 -9.78 -3.02 -6.81
N LYS A 80 -10.08 -1.72 -6.96
CA LYS A 80 -11.35 -1.21 -7.46
C LYS A 80 -11.61 -1.62 -8.92
N ILE A 81 -10.62 -1.53 -9.82
CA ILE A 81 -10.80 -1.89 -11.23
C ILE A 81 -10.83 -3.40 -11.48
N ALA A 82 -10.22 -4.19 -10.59
CA ALA A 82 -10.24 -5.64 -10.69
C ALA A 82 -11.63 -6.26 -10.38
N ASN A 83 -12.56 -5.49 -9.84
CA ASN A 83 -13.89 -5.98 -9.48
C ASN A 83 -14.70 -6.40 -10.73
N ALA A 84 -15.37 -7.55 -10.64
CA ALA A 84 -16.25 -8.08 -11.68
C ALA A 84 -17.75 -7.79 -11.42
N ASP A 85 -18.12 -7.29 -10.24
CA ASP A 85 -19.52 -7.00 -9.90
C ASP A 85 -19.97 -5.65 -10.48
N THR A 86 -20.85 -5.74 -11.48
CA THR A 86 -21.45 -4.57 -12.15
C THR A 86 -22.36 -3.74 -11.25
N ASN A 87 -22.84 -4.28 -10.13
CA ASN A 87 -23.62 -3.53 -9.14
C ASN A 87 -22.73 -2.63 -8.27
N LEU A 88 -21.47 -3.03 -8.05
CA LEU A 88 -20.49 -2.26 -7.29
C LEU A 88 -19.73 -1.27 -8.19
N THR A 89 -19.41 -1.68 -9.41
CA THR A 89 -18.64 -0.89 -10.37
C THR A 89 -19.27 -0.95 -11.76
N SER A 90 -19.79 0.18 -12.25
CA SER A 90 -20.50 0.27 -13.53
C SER A 90 -19.67 -0.06 -14.76
N TYR A 91 -18.34 -0.06 -14.64
CA TYR A 91 -17.38 -0.35 -15.70
C TYR A 91 -16.80 -1.76 -15.64
N ALA A 92 -17.28 -2.65 -14.76
CA ALA A 92 -16.71 -3.99 -14.54
C ALA A 92 -16.59 -4.82 -15.83
N ASP A 93 -17.55 -4.67 -16.75
CA ASP A 93 -17.60 -5.40 -18.03
C ASP A 93 -16.62 -4.86 -19.10
N ILE A 94 -15.94 -3.73 -18.85
CA ILE A 94 -15.06 -3.09 -19.84
C ILE A 94 -13.68 -3.78 -19.90
N LEU A 95 -13.15 -4.17 -18.75
CA LEU A 95 -11.88 -4.91 -18.67
C LEU A 95 -12.12 -6.39 -18.98
N SER A 96 -11.11 -7.04 -19.56
CA SER A 96 -11.14 -8.49 -19.72
C SER A 96 -10.99 -9.19 -18.36
N GLU A 97 -11.38 -10.45 -18.27
CA GLU A 97 -11.14 -11.25 -17.06
C GLU A 97 -9.65 -11.35 -16.74
N GLU A 98 -8.82 -11.53 -17.77
CA GLU A 98 -7.36 -11.54 -17.67
C GLU A 98 -6.81 -10.23 -17.07
N ASP A 99 -7.27 -9.08 -17.58
CA ASP A 99 -6.85 -7.77 -17.07
C ASP A 99 -7.28 -7.57 -15.61
N ARG A 100 -8.48 -7.98 -15.24
CA ARG A 100 -8.98 -7.89 -13.86
C ARG A 100 -8.18 -8.77 -12.90
N MET A 101 -7.87 -10.00 -13.30
CA MET A 101 -7.05 -10.91 -12.50
C MET A 101 -5.64 -10.35 -12.32
N ARG A 102 -4.99 -9.89 -13.40
CA ARG A 102 -3.68 -9.25 -13.33
C ARG A 102 -3.69 -8.01 -12.43
N ALA A 103 -4.71 -7.16 -12.55
CA ALA A 103 -4.88 -5.99 -11.70
C ALA A 103 -5.02 -6.38 -10.22
N LEU A 104 -5.76 -7.45 -9.91
CA LEU A 104 -5.90 -7.96 -8.55
C LEU A 104 -4.58 -8.49 -8.00
N ASP A 105 -3.82 -9.25 -8.80
CA ASP A 105 -2.52 -9.80 -8.40
C ASP A 105 -1.54 -8.66 -8.05
N VAL A 106 -1.44 -7.64 -8.91
CA VAL A 106 -0.61 -6.45 -8.65
C VAL A 106 -1.08 -5.70 -7.40
N ALA A 107 -2.40 -5.57 -7.20
CA ALA A 107 -2.96 -4.98 -5.98
C ALA A 107 -2.54 -5.74 -4.72
N LYS A 108 -2.53 -7.08 -4.77
CA LYS A 108 -2.10 -7.94 -3.66
C LYS A 108 -0.61 -7.79 -3.39
N GLU A 109 0.23 -7.74 -4.44
CA GLU A 109 1.67 -7.48 -4.29
C GLU A 109 1.97 -6.13 -3.62
N LEU A 110 1.27 -5.06 -4.03
CA LEU A 110 1.39 -3.75 -3.40
C LEU A 110 0.90 -3.77 -1.95
N THR A 111 -0.23 -4.44 -1.70
CA THR A 111 -0.80 -4.58 -0.36
C THR A 111 0.17 -5.32 0.55
N GLU A 112 0.76 -6.42 0.09
CA GLU A 112 1.75 -7.18 0.81
C GLU A 112 2.96 -6.31 1.18
N ALA A 113 3.52 -5.59 0.21
CA ALA A 113 4.67 -4.72 0.43
C ALA A 113 4.39 -3.62 1.48
N LEU A 114 3.16 -3.12 1.55
CA LEU A 114 2.75 -2.11 2.54
C LEU A 114 2.47 -2.73 3.91
N PHE A 115 1.88 -3.93 3.95
CA PHE A 115 1.67 -4.68 5.20
C PHE A 115 2.99 -5.07 5.85
N VAL A 116 3.96 -5.58 5.08
CA VAL A 116 5.29 -5.93 5.61
C VAL A 116 5.97 -4.70 6.22
N GLN A 117 5.91 -3.54 5.56
CA GLN A 117 6.47 -2.30 6.12
C GLN A 117 5.80 -1.87 7.42
N ALA A 118 4.48 -2.01 7.50
CA ALA A 118 3.72 -1.74 8.72
C ALA A 118 4.13 -2.71 9.84
N GLU A 119 4.20 -4.01 9.55
CA GLU A 119 4.64 -5.05 10.48
C GLU A 119 6.06 -4.79 11.00
N GLU A 120 7.01 -4.48 10.12
CA GLU A 120 8.39 -4.11 10.49
C GLU A 120 8.43 -2.89 11.41
N THR A 121 7.62 -1.86 11.12
CA THR A 121 7.52 -0.66 11.95
C THR A 121 7.00 -1.00 13.34
N ILE A 122 5.95 -1.83 13.44
CA ILE A 122 5.42 -2.28 14.72
C ILE A 122 6.44 -3.14 15.46
N THR A 123 7.02 -4.16 14.81
CA THR A 123 8.03 -5.04 15.42
C THR A 123 9.21 -4.25 15.96
N PHE A 124 9.72 -3.28 15.19
CA PHE A 124 10.78 -2.39 15.66
C PHE A 124 10.32 -1.60 16.89
N SER A 125 9.14 -0.98 16.86
CA SER A 125 8.65 -0.20 17.99
C SER A 125 8.52 -1.02 19.29
N LEU A 126 8.08 -2.29 19.19
CA LEU A 126 7.93 -3.21 20.32
C LEU A 126 9.28 -3.70 20.88
N SER A 127 10.37 -3.53 20.13
CA SER A 127 11.72 -3.87 20.61
C SER A 127 12.35 -2.78 21.48
N LEU A 128 11.75 -1.59 21.52
CA LEU A 128 12.32 -0.41 22.18
C LEU A 128 12.09 -0.40 23.69
N THR A 129 12.71 0.55 24.39
CA THR A 129 12.36 0.86 25.79
C THR A 129 11.04 1.64 25.84
N PRO A 130 10.37 1.72 27.01
CA PRO A 130 9.08 2.40 27.12
C PRO A 130 9.06 3.85 26.62
N GLU A 131 10.16 4.59 26.84
CA GLU A 131 10.33 5.97 26.38
C GLU A 131 10.26 6.07 24.84
N TYR A 132 11.09 5.29 24.14
CA TYR A 132 11.12 5.31 22.68
C TYR A 132 9.92 4.60 22.04
N TYR A 133 9.36 3.60 22.70
CA TYR A 133 8.07 3.02 22.32
C TYR A 133 6.97 4.09 22.33
N GLY A 134 6.91 4.93 23.36
CA GLY A 134 5.96 6.04 23.42
C GLY A 134 6.17 7.06 22.30
N ALA A 135 7.43 7.34 21.94
CA ALA A 135 7.77 8.25 20.85
C ALA A 135 7.32 7.76 19.46
N MET A 136 7.14 6.45 19.27
CA MET A 136 6.69 5.85 18.00
C MET A 136 5.16 5.71 17.86
N GLU A 137 4.37 6.34 18.74
CA GLU A 137 2.90 6.19 18.70
C GLU A 137 2.30 6.61 17.35
N GLU A 138 2.74 7.74 16.79
CA GLU A 138 2.22 8.23 15.50
C GLU A 138 2.53 7.26 14.34
N ASP A 139 3.76 6.74 14.28
CA ASP A 139 4.18 5.79 13.24
C ASP A 139 3.44 4.45 13.34
N ARG A 140 3.18 3.98 14.57
CA ARG A 140 2.38 2.77 14.81
C ARG A 140 0.94 2.97 14.38
N GLN A 141 0.31 4.06 14.81
CA GLN A 141 -1.09 4.37 14.46
C GLN A 141 -1.25 4.47 12.94
N LEU A 142 -0.32 5.14 12.28
CA LEU A 142 -0.32 5.25 10.83
C LEU A 142 -0.17 3.88 10.15
N SER A 143 0.76 3.04 10.63
CA SER A 143 0.95 1.68 10.12
C SER A 143 -0.33 0.84 10.23
N LEU A 144 -1.01 0.89 11.37
CA LEU A 144 -2.30 0.22 11.57
C LEU A 144 -3.39 0.75 10.63
N GLN A 145 -3.49 2.07 10.46
CA GLN A 145 -4.45 2.69 9.55
C GLN A 145 -4.24 2.26 8.10
N VAL A 146 -2.99 2.12 7.66
CA VAL A 146 -2.65 1.59 6.32
C VAL A 146 -3.20 0.18 6.15
N CYS A 147 -2.92 -0.71 7.12
CA CYS A 147 -3.38 -2.09 7.08
C CYS A 147 -4.92 -2.19 7.06
N ASP A 148 -5.59 -1.47 7.97
CA ASP A 148 -7.04 -1.42 8.06
C ASP A 148 -7.69 -0.90 6.78
N ARG A 149 -7.12 0.15 6.18
CA ARG A 149 -7.65 0.75 4.96
C ARG A 149 -7.58 -0.23 3.80
N LEU A 150 -6.43 -0.84 3.56
CA LEU A 150 -6.24 -1.80 2.48
C LEU A 150 -7.11 -3.05 2.66
N GLN A 151 -7.16 -3.61 3.88
CA GLN A 151 -8.02 -4.74 4.19
C GLN A 151 -9.50 -4.42 3.93
N ARG A 152 -9.96 -3.23 4.34
CA ARG A 152 -11.34 -2.79 4.16
C ARG A 152 -11.69 -2.58 2.68
N VAL A 153 -10.79 -1.97 1.91
CA VAL A 153 -11.00 -1.73 0.48
C VAL A 153 -11.03 -3.06 -0.27
N LEU A 154 -10.10 -3.98 0.02
CA LEU A 154 -10.13 -5.33 -0.55
C LEU A 154 -11.41 -6.07 -0.20
N LYS A 155 -11.83 -6.05 1.08
CA LYS A 155 -13.09 -6.66 1.53
C LYS A 155 -14.32 -6.08 0.83
N TYR A 156 -14.30 -4.78 0.53
CA TYR A 156 -15.43 -4.12 -0.11
C TYR A 156 -15.61 -4.56 -1.57
N TYR A 157 -14.51 -4.60 -2.34
CA TYR A 157 -14.57 -4.93 -3.76
C TYR A 157 -14.45 -6.45 -4.05
N HIS A 158 -13.77 -7.20 -3.18
CA HIS A 158 -13.49 -8.63 -3.31
C HIS A 158 -13.80 -9.38 -2.01
N PRO A 159 -15.06 -9.37 -1.53
CA PRO A 159 -15.42 -9.90 -0.20
C PRO A 159 -15.19 -11.39 -0.01
N ASN A 160 -15.09 -12.16 -1.10
CA ASN A 160 -14.91 -13.61 -1.08
C ASN A 160 -13.45 -14.04 -1.31
N ASP A 161 -12.52 -13.08 -1.44
CA ASP A 161 -11.10 -13.39 -1.62
C ASP A 161 -10.47 -13.83 -0.29
N GLU A 162 -9.82 -14.98 -0.25
CA GLU A 162 -9.21 -15.55 0.96
C GLU A 162 -8.17 -14.60 1.59
N TYR A 163 -7.52 -13.76 0.79
CA TYR A 163 -6.54 -12.79 1.28
C TYR A 163 -7.17 -11.76 2.23
N VAL A 164 -8.47 -11.49 2.12
CA VAL A 164 -9.20 -10.57 3.03
C VAL A 164 -9.13 -11.05 4.49
N ASP A 165 -9.32 -12.36 4.70
CA ASP A 165 -9.29 -12.97 6.03
C ASP A 165 -7.85 -13.12 6.54
N GLU A 166 -6.91 -13.40 5.64
CA GLU A 166 -5.48 -13.40 5.95
C GLU A 166 -5.02 -12.03 6.49
N LEU A 167 -5.32 -10.95 5.76
CA LEU A 167 -4.99 -9.58 6.17
C LEU A 167 -5.63 -9.23 7.52
N LYS A 168 -6.88 -9.67 7.76
CA LYS A 168 -7.54 -9.45 9.05
C LYS A 168 -6.81 -10.16 10.19
N SER A 169 -6.42 -11.42 9.98
CA SER A 169 -5.67 -12.21 10.97
C SER A 169 -4.31 -11.59 11.30
N ARG A 170 -3.63 -11.02 10.29
CA ARG A 170 -2.39 -10.26 10.50
C ARG A 170 -2.63 -9.02 11.36
N ILE A 171 -3.66 -8.23 11.08
CA ILE A 171 -4.04 -7.06 11.90
C ILE A 171 -4.31 -7.48 13.35
N ASP A 172 -5.10 -8.53 13.58
CA ASP A 172 -5.38 -9.03 14.94
C ASP A 172 -4.10 -9.43 15.68
N THR A 173 -3.14 -10.02 14.97
CA THR A 173 -1.84 -10.41 15.52
C THR A 173 -1.02 -9.17 15.92
N ILE A 174 -0.99 -8.15 15.06
CA ILE A 174 -0.33 -6.87 15.33
C ILE A 174 -0.92 -6.22 16.58
N GLU A 175 -2.25 -6.09 16.65
CA GLU A 175 -2.96 -5.50 17.78
C GLU A 175 -2.69 -6.26 19.09
N SER A 176 -2.77 -7.59 19.06
CA SER A 176 -2.47 -8.42 20.22
C SER A 176 -1.03 -8.23 20.73
N ASN A 177 -0.05 -8.13 19.82
CA ASN A 177 1.35 -7.89 20.19
C ASN A 177 1.55 -6.53 20.85
N ILE A 178 0.87 -5.49 20.35
CA ILE A 178 0.88 -4.15 20.94
C ILE A 178 0.29 -4.18 22.35
N GLU A 179 -0.88 -4.78 22.54
CA GLU A 179 -1.53 -4.91 23.85
C GLU A 179 -0.68 -5.68 24.87
N ASN A 180 -0.04 -6.77 24.44
CA ASN A 180 0.85 -7.57 25.28
C ASN A 180 2.03 -6.75 25.78
N TYR A 181 2.66 -5.99 24.89
CA TYR A 181 3.78 -5.14 25.24
C TYR A 181 3.37 -3.97 26.16
N GLN A 182 2.22 -3.34 25.91
CA GLN A 182 1.69 -2.29 26.79
C GLN A 182 1.43 -2.81 28.21
N ARG A 183 0.85 -4.01 28.35
CA ARG A 183 0.67 -4.66 29.66
C ARG A 183 2.01 -4.88 30.38
N MET A 184 3.01 -5.39 29.67
CA MET A 184 4.34 -5.61 30.22
C MET A 184 4.98 -4.31 30.75
N ILE A 185 4.84 -3.18 30.04
CA ILE A 185 5.35 -1.88 30.51
C ILE A 185 4.65 -1.44 31.80
N VAL A 186 3.32 -1.54 31.85
CA VAL A 186 2.53 -1.13 33.02
C VAL A 186 2.93 -1.95 34.25
N ASP A 187 3.08 -3.27 34.08
CA ASP A 187 3.50 -4.16 35.15
C ASP A 187 4.91 -3.82 35.65
N LEU A 188 5.87 -3.55 34.74
CA LEU A 188 7.23 -3.13 35.10
C LEU A 188 7.27 -1.77 35.81
N GLY A 189 6.41 -0.84 35.40
CA GLY A 189 6.25 0.46 36.05
C GLY A 189 5.68 0.34 37.47
N SER A 190 4.82 -0.66 37.71
CA SER A 190 4.23 -0.92 39.03
C SER A 190 5.19 -1.53 40.06
N ILE A 191 6.32 -2.11 39.62
CA ILE A 191 7.34 -2.73 40.48
C ILE A 191 8.34 -1.68 41.04
N ASN A 192 8.40 -0.48 40.46
CA ASN A 192 9.24 0.62 40.93
C ASN A 192 8.45 1.63 41.79
N PHE A 193 7.93 1.20 42.94
CA PHE A 193 7.44 2.08 44.01
C PHE A 193 7.74 1.51 45.39
#